data_AF-G8M2W2-F1
#
_entry.id   AF-G8M2W2-F1
#
_cell.length_a   1.000
_cell.length_b   1.000
_cell.length_c   1.000
_cell.angle_alpha   90.00
_cell.angle_beta   90.00
_cell.angle_gamma   90.00
#
_symmetry.space_group_name_H-M   'P 1'
#
loop_
_entity.id
_entity.type
_entity.pdbx_description
1 polymer ?
#
loop_
_entity_poly.entity_id
_entity_poly.type
_entity_poly.pdbx_seq_one_letter_code
_entity_poly.pdbx_strand_id
1 'polypeptide(L)'
;MNYQRLLEKYNDMVLISTLILPEHTEDVVKEIGKAMNIPIELKQLVSAVESSSTSGENKVCCFEREREFIYIDCHKPQDLHQIIIRCLNSEKEEIYNLIYKWVRLRQEAYGQPISKEIIDWMHPDKKYEKVKNPLLSSLQFNGLIDDTIDY
;
A
#
# COMPACT_ATOMS: atom_id res chain seq x y z
N MET A 1 -6.30 -10.52 -11.85
CA MET A 1 -6.59 -10.64 -10.40
C MET A 1 -7.96 -9.98 -10.14
N ASN A 2 -8.76 -10.42 -9.17
CA ASN A 2 -9.99 -9.68 -8.83
C ASN A 2 -9.67 -8.57 -7.83
N TYR A 3 -9.40 -7.35 -8.30
CA TYR A 3 -9.01 -6.22 -7.46
C TYR A 3 -10.11 -5.75 -6.51
N GLN A 4 -11.38 -5.99 -6.84
CA GLN A 4 -12.51 -5.54 -6.01
C GLN A 4 -12.53 -6.23 -4.65
N ARG A 5 -12.00 -7.47 -4.54
CA ARG A 5 -11.86 -8.19 -3.26
C ARG A 5 -10.92 -7.50 -2.27
N LEU A 6 -9.97 -6.70 -2.76
CA LEU A 6 -9.03 -5.97 -1.89
C LEU A 6 -9.75 -4.87 -1.07
N LEU A 7 -10.93 -4.44 -1.51
CA LEU A 7 -11.77 -3.46 -0.83
C LEU A 7 -12.71 -4.07 0.22
N GLU A 8 -12.73 -5.40 0.37
CA GLU A 8 -13.52 -6.07 1.40
C GLU A 8 -13.09 -5.61 2.80
N LYS A 9 -14.10 -5.35 3.65
CA LYS A 9 -13.94 -4.85 5.02
C LYS A 9 -14.01 -5.97 6.03
N TYR A 10 -13.09 -5.96 7.00
CA TYR A 10 -13.01 -6.95 8.07
C TYR A 10 -12.79 -6.24 9.41
N ASN A 11 -13.58 -6.59 10.42
CA ASN A 11 -13.57 -5.90 11.73
C ASN A 11 -12.27 -6.09 12.53
N ASP A 12 -11.54 -7.16 12.21
CA ASP A 12 -10.29 -7.57 12.86
C ASP A 12 -9.04 -7.11 12.09
N MET A 13 -9.19 -6.29 11.05
CA MET A 13 -8.11 -5.87 10.18
C MET A 13 -7.96 -4.35 10.11
N VAL A 14 -6.75 -3.93 9.74
CA VAL A 14 -6.43 -2.54 9.42
C VAL A 14 -5.83 -2.44 8.04
N LEU A 15 -6.03 -1.28 7.41
CA LEU A 15 -5.38 -0.90 6.17
C LEU A 15 -4.39 0.22 6.47
N ILE A 16 -3.12 -0.01 6.19
CA ILE A 16 -2.02 0.94 6.38
C ILE A 16 -1.58 1.38 4.98
N SER A 17 -1.37 2.69 4.77
CA SER A 17 -0.80 3.20 3.53
C SER A 17 0.36 4.13 3.83
N THR A 18 1.41 4.03 3.02
CA THR A 18 2.62 4.86 3.12
C THR A 18 3.22 5.13 1.75
N LEU A 19 4.07 6.16 1.70
CA LEU A 19 4.89 6.49 0.55
C LEU A 19 6.36 6.27 0.90
N ILE A 20 7.08 5.58 0.02
CA ILE A 20 8.51 5.24 0.16
C ILE A 20 9.30 5.68 -1.06
N LEU A 21 10.61 5.81 -0.89
CA LEU A 21 11.53 6.04 -2.01
C LEU A 21 11.61 4.79 -2.91
N PRO A 22 11.59 4.93 -4.25
CA PRO A 22 11.62 3.81 -5.19
C PRO A 22 12.76 2.82 -4.95
N GLU A 23 13.96 3.32 -4.63
CA GLU A 23 15.16 2.52 -4.36
C GLU A 23 15.03 1.61 -3.13
N HIS A 24 14.06 1.85 -2.25
CA HIS A 24 13.82 1.04 -1.06
C HIS A 24 12.68 0.03 -1.23
N THR A 25 11.99 0.02 -2.37
CA THR A 25 10.76 -0.78 -2.57
C THR A 25 10.98 -2.26 -2.32
N GLU A 26 12.04 -2.83 -2.89
CA GLU A 26 12.32 -4.26 -2.74
C GLU A 26 12.57 -4.64 -1.28
N ASP A 27 13.38 -3.85 -0.57
CA ASP A 27 13.71 -4.11 0.84
C ASP A 27 12.49 -3.98 1.74
N VAL A 28 11.69 -2.92 1.53
CA VAL A 28 10.46 -2.68 2.29
C VAL A 28 9.47 -3.83 2.11
N VAL A 29 9.22 -4.25 0.87
CA VAL A 29 8.27 -5.33 0.55
C VAL A 29 8.76 -6.66 1.10
N LYS A 30 10.06 -6.97 1.03
CA LYS A 30 10.61 -8.20 1.62
C LYS A 30 10.43 -8.24 3.13
N GLU A 31 10.69 -7.13 3.82
CA GLU A 31 10.56 -7.07 5.28
C GLU A 31 9.11 -7.22 5.73
N ILE A 32 8.18 -6.50 5.07
CA ILE A 32 6.74 -6.64 5.35
C ILE A 32 6.27 -8.05 5.02
N GLY A 33 6.68 -8.59 3.87
CA GLY A 33 6.36 -9.96 3.46
C GLY A 33 6.83 -11.00 4.46
N LYS A 34 8.03 -10.81 5.04
CA LYS A 34 8.53 -11.67 6.11
C LYS A 34 7.70 -11.55 7.38
N ALA A 35 7.40 -10.32 7.82
CA ALA A 35 6.64 -10.08 9.05
C ALA A 35 5.22 -10.66 8.96
N MET A 36 4.57 -10.46 7.82
CA MET A 36 3.23 -10.99 7.54
C MET A 36 3.26 -12.43 7.05
N ASN A 37 4.44 -13.07 6.90
CA ASN A 37 4.60 -14.38 6.27
C ASN A 37 3.78 -14.53 4.96
N ILE A 38 3.92 -13.53 4.08
CA ILE A 38 3.41 -13.47 2.71
C ILE A 38 4.58 -13.75 1.75
N PRO A 39 4.48 -14.79 0.89
CA PRO A 39 5.50 -15.06 -0.12
C PRO A 39 5.64 -13.90 -1.12
N ILE A 40 6.87 -13.44 -1.34
CA ILE A 40 7.18 -12.36 -2.28
C ILE A 40 7.83 -12.93 -3.53
N GLU A 41 7.17 -12.81 -4.67
CA GLU A 41 7.75 -13.12 -5.98
C GLU A 41 8.48 -11.90 -6.52
N LEU A 42 9.81 -11.84 -6.33
CA LEU A 42 10.61 -10.68 -6.72
C LEU A 42 10.53 -10.34 -8.21
N LYS A 43 10.36 -11.34 -9.09
CA LYS A 43 10.19 -11.10 -10.53
C LYS A 43 8.96 -10.25 -10.83
N GLN A 44 7.86 -10.50 -10.13
CA GLN A 44 6.63 -9.72 -10.27
C GLN A 44 6.83 -8.28 -9.79
N LEU A 45 7.54 -8.09 -8.68
CA LEU A 45 7.86 -6.77 -8.14
C LEU A 45 8.73 -5.95 -9.09
N VAL A 46 9.83 -6.54 -9.57
CA VAL A 46 10.76 -5.90 -10.51
C VAL A 46 10.04 -5.48 -11.78
N SER A 47 9.18 -6.35 -12.32
CA SER A 47 8.36 -6.04 -13.50
C SER A 47 7.51 -4.78 -13.32
N ALA A 48 6.88 -4.59 -12.15
CA ALA A 48 6.05 -3.41 -11.87
C ALA A 48 6.89 -2.11 -11.69
N VAL A 49 8.04 -2.24 -11.03
CA VAL A 49 8.98 -1.12 -10.80
C VAL A 49 9.58 -0.62 -12.12
N GLU A 50 10.07 -1.53 -12.96
CA GLU A 50 10.77 -1.21 -14.21
C GLU A 50 9.83 -0.87 -15.38
N SER A 51 8.54 -1.19 -15.26
CA SER A 51 7.55 -0.91 -16.29
C SER A 51 7.52 0.57 -16.69
N SER A 52 7.55 0.79 -18.00
CA SER A 52 7.49 2.11 -18.64
C SER A 52 6.07 2.68 -18.70
N SER A 53 5.06 1.91 -18.30
CA SER A 53 3.67 2.36 -18.26
C SER A 53 3.52 3.49 -17.23
N THR A 54 2.58 4.41 -17.44
CA THR A 54 2.28 5.47 -16.45
C THR A 54 1.26 5.01 -15.42
N SER A 55 0.39 4.08 -15.79
CA SER A 55 -0.66 3.47 -14.98
C SER A 55 -0.99 2.07 -15.51
N GLY A 56 -1.89 1.36 -14.84
CA GLY A 56 -2.41 0.05 -15.26
C GLY A 56 -1.85 -1.12 -14.48
N GLU A 57 -2.28 -2.33 -14.83
CA GLU A 57 -1.84 -3.58 -14.17
C GLU A 57 -0.31 -3.73 -14.14
N ASN A 58 0.39 -3.20 -15.14
CA ASN A 58 1.84 -3.27 -15.23
C ASN A 58 2.57 -2.33 -14.25
N LYS A 59 1.87 -1.45 -13.53
CA LYS A 59 2.46 -0.53 -12.55
C LYS A 59 2.13 -0.88 -11.11
N VAL A 60 1.34 -1.93 -10.93
CA VAL A 60 0.95 -2.38 -9.61
C VAL A 60 1.50 -3.78 -9.37
N CYS A 61 1.73 -4.10 -8.11
CA CYS A 61 2.10 -5.43 -7.68
C CYS A 61 1.31 -5.76 -6.42
N CYS A 62 0.84 -6.99 -6.29
CA CYS A 62 0.09 -7.42 -5.12
C CYS A 62 0.50 -8.82 -4.70
N PHE A 63 0.81 -8.97 -3.42
CA PHE A 63 1.12 -10.23 -2.76
C PHE A 63 0.09 -10.46 -1.67
N GLU A 64 -0.52 -11.64 -1.63
CA GLU A 64 -1.66 -11.93 -0.76
C GLU A 64 -1.46 -13.24 0.01
N ARG A 65 -2.00 -13.29 1.23
CA ARG A 65 -2.22 -14.52 1.99
C ARG A 65 -3.58 -14.43 2.67
N GLU A 66 -4.50 -15.33 2.29
CA GLU A 66 -5.88 -15.32 2.80
C GLU A 66 -6.56 -13.95 2.64
N ARG A 67 -6.73 -13.23 3.75
CA ARG A 67 -7.33 -11.89 3.81
C ARG A 67 -6.29 -10.78 3.87
N GLU A 68 -5.02 -11.08 4.09
CA GLU A 68 -3.94 -10.10 4.18
C GLU A 68 -3.32 -9.83 2.82
N PHE A 69 -2.80 -8.61 2.62
CA PHE A 69 -2.08 -8.29 1.40
C PHE A 69 -1.05 -7.19 1.59
N ILE A 70 -0.11 -7.16 0.64
CA ILE A 70 0.78 -6.05 0.34
C ILE A 70 0.50 -5.65 -1.10
N TYR A 71 0.05 -4.42 -1.29
CA TYR A 71 -0.22 -3.82 -2.59
C TYR A 71 0.76 -2.67 -2.80
N ILE A 72 1.44 -2.68 -3.93
CA ILE A 72 2.43 -1.69 -4.31
C ILE A 72 1.94 -1.01 -5.58
N ASP A 73 1.88 0.31 -5.56
CA ASP A 73 1.66 1.13 -6.74
C ASP A 73 2.94 1.91 -7.07
N CYS A 74 3.51 1.61 -8.23
CA CYS A 74 4.73 2.18 -8.78
C CYS A 74 4.43 3.28 -9.83
N HIS A 75 3.23 3.87 -9.85
CA HIS A 75 2.85 4.85 -10.86
C HIS A 75 3.76 6.08 -10.90
N LYS A 76 3.91 6.65 -12.09
CA LYS A 76 4.56 7.95 -12.35
C LYS A 76 3.46 8.98 -12.63
N PRO A 77 3.54 10.23 -12.13
CA PRO A 77 4.76 11.01 -11.90
C PRO A 77 5.20 11.11 -10.42
N GLN A 78 4.74 10.23 -9.53
CA GLN A 78 5.25 10.27 -8.16
C GLN A 78 6.71 9.79 -8.14
N ASP A 79 7.59 10.60 -7.54
CA ASP A 79 8.97 10.19 -7.20
C ASP A 79 8.99 9.18 -6.04
N LEU A 80 7.81 8.69 -5.62
CA LEU A 80 7.60 7.79 -4.49
C LEU A 80 6.72 6.64 -4.94
N HIS A 81 6.96 5.45 -4.40
CA HIS A 81 6.04 4.33 -4.56
C HIS A 81 5.08 4.30 -3.37
N GLN A 82 3.80 4.01 -3.65
CA GLN A 82 2.81 3.81 -2.62
C GLN A 82 2.77 2.34 -2.22
N ILE A 83 2.87 2.08 -0.91
CA ILE A 83 2.67 0.75 -0.33
C ILE A 83 1.40 0.80 0.52
N ILE A 84 0.51 -0.16 0.28
CA ILE A 84 -0.75 -0.35 0.97
C ILE A 84 -0.80 -1.76 1.52
N ILE A 85 -1.09 -1.91 2.80
CA ILE A 85 -0.99 -3.17 3.52
C ILE A 85 -2.30 -3.40 4.27
N ARG A 86 -2.90 -4.57 4.10
CA ARG A 86 -3.99 -5.05 4.96
C ARG A 86 -3.46 -6.15 5.85
N CYS A 87 -3.41 -5.91 7.15
CA CYS A 87 -2.94 -6.85 8.16
C CYS A 87 -3.95 -6.98 9.32
N LEU A 88 -3.75 -7.96 10.19
CA LEU A 88 -4.55 -8.10 11.40
C LEU A 88 -4.31 -6.93 12.35
N ASN A 89 -5.33 -6.55 13.13
CA ASN A 89 -5.21 -5.53 14.17
C ASN A 89 -4.08 -5.83 15.17
N SER A 90 -3.82 -7.11 15.43
CA SER A 90 -2.73 -7.57 16.31
C SER A 90 -1.32 -7.33 15.75
N GLU A 91 -1.17 -7.20 14.42
CA GLU A 91 0.12 -7.04 13.73
C GLU A 91 0.43 -5.56 13.45
N LYS A 92 -0.56 -4.68 13.58
CA LYS A 92 -0.50 -3.26 13.24
C LYS A 92 0.76 -2.56 13.76
N GLU A 93 1.08 -2.69 15.04
CA GLU A 93 2.21 -2.00 15.66
C GLU A 93 3.56 -2.51 15.14
N GLU A 94 3.69 -3.81 14.89
CA GLU A 94 4.89 -4.40 14.29
C GLU A 94 5.10 -3.85 12.87
N ILE A 95 4.06 -3.90 12.05
CA ILE A 95 4.10 -3.40 10.66
C ILE A 95 4.39 -1.90 10.63
N TYR A 96 3.80 -1.12 11.54
CA TYR A 96 4.09 0.30 11.64
C TYR A 96 5.55 0.59 11.97
N ASN A 97 6.11 -0.11 12.96
CA ASN A 97 7.51 0.06 13.34
C ASN A 97 8.47 -0.31 12.21
N LEU A 98 8.15 -1.34 11.42
CA LEU A 98 8.90 -1.70 10.22
C LEU A 98 8.87 -0.61 9.16
N ILE A 99 7.69 -0.02 8.92
CA ILE A 99 7.50 1.05 7.93
C ILE A 99 8.14 2.37 8.39
N TYR A 100 8.15 2.62 9.70
CA TYR A 100 8.59 3.90 10.28
C TYR A 100 10.00 4.29 9.84
N LYS A 101 10.93 3.34 9.75
CA LYS A 101 12.30 3.62 9.31
C LYS A 101 12.34 4.13 7.86
N TRP A 102 11.51 3.56 6.99
CA TRP A 102 11.45 3.92 5.57
C TRP A 102 10.76 5.26 5.36
N VAL A 103 9.71 5.52 6.14
CA VAL A 103 9.05 6.83 6.21
C VAL A 103 10.02 7.92 6.62
N ARG A 104 10.90 7.63 7.61
CA ARG A 104 11.94 8.57 8.05
C ARG A 104 12.93 8.91 6.95
N LEU A 105 13.39 7.91 6.18
CA LEU A 105 14.29 8.13 5.04
C LEU A 105 13.65 9.03 3.97
N ARG A 106 12.39 8.78 3.62
CA ARG A 106 11.64 9.66 2.70
C ARG A 106 11.49 11.09 3.26
N GLN A 107 11.25 11.24 4.56
CA GLN A 107 11.13 12.56 5.20
C GLN A 107 12.44 13.32 5.21
N GLU A 108 13.57 12.64 5.47
CA GLU A 108 14.91 13.21 5.39
C GLU A 108 15.21 13.70 3.96
N ALA A 109 14.81 12.94 2.93
CA ALA A 109 15.01 13.32 1.53
C ALA A 109 14.15 14.53 1.09
N TYR A 110 12.90 14.62 1.55
CA TYR A 110 11.94 15.66 1.12
C TYR A 110 11.73 16.80 2.12
N GLY A 111 12.41 16.80 3.27
CA GLY A 111 12.25 17.81 4.33
C GLY A 111 10.86 17.84 4.96
N GLN A 112 10.12 16.73 4.92
CA GLN A 112 8.72 16.66 5.38
C GLN A 112 8.61 16.33 6.88
N PRO A 113 7.67 16.94 7.61
CA PRO A 113 7.44 16.61 9.02
C PRO A 113 6.88 15.19 9.19
N ILE A 114 7.24 14.57 10.31
CA ILE A 114 6.84 13.20 10.65
C ILE A 114 5.40 13.18 11.16
N SER A 115 4.42 12.93 10.28
CA SER A 115 3.08 12.56 10.71
C SER A 115 3.04 11.10 11.13
N LYS A 116 2.53 10.83 12.33
CA LYS A 116 2.41 9.48 12.90
C LYS A 116 1.03 8.85 12.72
N GLU A 117 0.09 9.52 12.07
CA GLU A 117 -1.29 9.05 12.05
C GLU A 117 -1.49 7.89 11.06
N ILE A 118 -1.57 6.68 11.59
CA ILE A 118 -2.16 5.55 10.88
C ILE A 118 -3.67 5.73 10.95
N ILE A 119 -4.27 6.01 9.79
CA ILE A 119 -5.72 6.08 9.65
C ILE A 119 -6.24 4.67 9.36
N ASP A 120 -7.23 4.21 10.13
CA ASP A 120 -7.97 2.99 9.84
C ASP A 120 -8.91 3.23 8.67
N TRP A 121 -8.41 2.96 7.46
CA TRP A 121 -9.17 3.14 6.22
C TRP A 121 -10.23 2.07 5.97
N MET A 122 -10.27 1.00 6.77
CA MET A 122 -11.28 -0.05 6.65
C MET A 122 -12.61 0.38 7.28
N HIS A 123 -12.56 1.25 8.28
CA HIS A 123 -13.70 1.72 9.05
C HIS A 123 -13.83 3.25 9.03
N PRO A 124 -14.19 3.85 7.86
CA PRO A 124 -14.22 5.31 7.66
C PRO A 124 -15.21 6.03 8.58
N ASP A 125 -16.23 5.32 9.07
CA ASP A 125 -17.26 5.80 9.99
C ASP A 125 -16.68 6.28 11.34
N LYS A 126 -15.39 6.02 11.62
CA LYS A 126 -14.81 6.16 12.96
C LYS A 126 -14.18 7.49 13.33
N LYS A 127 -13.93 8.49 12.45
CA LYS A 127 -13.69 9.91 12.86
C LYS A 127 -13.17 10.93 11.82
N TYR A 128 -12.87 10.61 10.56
CA TYR A 128 -12.14 11.56 9.69
C TYR A 128 -12.97 12.14 8.54
N GLU A 129 -12.65 13.38 8.15
CA GLU A 129 -13.12 14.03 6.92
C GLU A 129 -12.89 13.12 5.70
N LYS A 130 -13.69 13.33 4.63
CA LYS A 130 -13.74 12.56 3.38
C LYS A 130 -12.40 12.45 2.63
N VAL A 131 -11.40 11.81 3.22
CA VAL A 131 -10.20 11.42 2.51
C VAL A 131 -10.53 10.10 1.81
N LYS A 132 -10.39 10.07 0.49
CA LYS A 132 -10.65 8.86 -0.29
C LYS A 132 -9.70 7.76 0.17
N ASN A 133 -10.21 6.54 0.35
CA ASN A 133 -9.39 5.38 0.69
C ASN A 133 -8.23 5.27 -0.33
N PRO A 134 -6.96 5.19 0.13
CA PRO A 134 -5.80 5.20 -0.75
C PRO A 134 -5.80 4.03 -1.73
N LEU A 135 -6.29 2.86 -1.31
CA LEU A 135 -6.42 1.70 -2.18
C LEU A 135 -7.48 1.92 -3.25
N LEU A 136 -8.65 2.41 -2.87
CA LEU A 136 -9.72 2.73 -3.82
C LEU A 136 -9.20 3.71 -4.88
N SER A 137 -8.52 4.77 -4.44
CA SER A 137 -7.95 5.80 -5.32
C SER A 137 -6.90 5.23 -6.27
N SER A 138 -6.02 4.37 -5.76
CA SER A 138 -4.98 3.70 -6.55
C SER A 138 -5.57 2.74 -7.59
N LEU A 139 -6.57 1.94 -7.20
CA LEU A 139 -7.23 0.99 -8.09
C LEU A 139 -7.98 1.70 -9.23
N GLN A 140 -8.67 2.81 -8.93
CA GLN A 140 -9.35 3.65 -9.92
C GLN A 140 -8.34 4.31 -10.88
N PHE A 141 -7.29 4.92 -10.35
CA PHE A 141 -6.23 5.55 -11.16
C PHE A 141 -5.60 4.56 -12.16
N ASN A 142 -5.39 3.32 -11.73
CA ASN A 142 -4.82 2.27 -12.57
C ASN A 142 -5.86 1.56 -13.46
N GLY A 143 -7.14 2.00 -13.49
CA GLY A 143 -8.19 1.38 -14.30
C GLY A 143 -8.48 -0.07 -13.93
N LEU A 144 -8.25 -0.46 -12.68
CA LEU A 144 -8.37 -1.84 -12.18
C LEU A 144 -9.78 -2.15 -11.65
N ILE A 145 -10.54 -1.09 -11.37
CA ILE A 145 -11.96 -1.11 -10.98
C ILE A 145 -12.65 0.10 -11.60
N ASP A 146 -13.98 0.08 -11.66
CA ASP A 146 -14.77 1.17 -12.23
C ASP A 146 -14.76 2.44 -11.36
N ASP A 147 -14.72 3.60 -12.01
CA ASP A 147 -14.75 4.93 -11.38
C ASP A 147 -16.10 5.27 -10.71
N THR A 148 -17.15 4.49 -10.97
CA THR A 148 -18.51 4.74 -10.47
C THR A 148 -18.78 4.21 -9.06
N ILE A 149 -17.79 3.59 -8.42
CA ILE A 149 -17.93 3.04 -7.07
C ILE A 149 -17.61 4.14 -6.05
N ASP A 150 -18.63 4.88 -5.63
CA ASP A 150 -18.58 5.73 -4.43
C ASP A 150 -18.90 4.87 -3.19
N TYR A 151 -17.94 4.74 -2.27
CA TYR A 151 -18.11 4.11 -0.95
C TYR A 151 -18.17 5.14 0.17
#